data_AF-A0A2G5KHC6-F1
#
_entry.id   AF-A0A2G5KHC6-F1
#
_cell.length_a   1.000
_cell.length_b   1.000
_cell.length_c   1.000
_cell.angle_alpha   90.00
_cell.angle_beta   90.00
_cell.angle_gamma   90.00
#
_symmetry.space_group_name_H-M   'P 1'
#
loop_
_entity.id
_entity.type
_entity.pdbx_description
1 polymer ?
#
loop_
_entity_poly.entity_id
_entity_poly.type
_entity_poly.pdbx_seq_one_letter_code
_entity_poly.pdbx_strand_id
1 'polypeptide(L)' 'MEQNPMKYTRKNLYLLMNRPIKLSVGPPNKDEVNEVVEGIIIKCDLAANLPHLPANAEIKLENGNVKKYSFAEMKRIEFL' A
#
# COMPACT_ATOMS: atom_id res chain seq x y z
N MET A 1 14.52 -4.54 0.83
CA MET A 1 14.65 -3.30 0.03
C MET A 1 13.38 -2.49 0.24
N GLU A 2 13.47 -1.33 0.89
CA GLU A 2 12.33 -0.41 1.08
C GLU A 2 11.93 0.22 -0.26
N GLN A 3 10.64 0.19 -0.60
CA GLN A 3 10.13 0.82 -1.82
C GLN A 3 9.10 1.90 -1.48
N ASN A 4 9.25 3.07 -2.13
CA ASN A 4 8.27 4.15 -2.02
C ASN A 4 6.97 3.71 -2.73
N PRO A 5 5.83 3.65 -2.02
CA PRO A 5 4.55 3.18 -2.55
C PRO A 5 4.05 3.99 -3.77
N MET A 6 4.43 5.27 -3.85
CA MET A 6 4.05 6.16 -4.96
C MET A 6 4.79 5.87 -6.27
N LYS A 7 5.79 4.97 -6.28
CA LYS A 7 6.48 4.53 -7.51
C LYS A 7 5.72 3.43 -8.26
N TYR A 8 4.69 2.85 -7.65
CA TYR A 8 3.88 1.85 -8.31
C TYR A 8 2.88 2.51 -9.27
N THR A 9 2.62 1.82 -10.38
CA THR A 9 1.70 2.19 -11.44
C THR A 9 0.82 0.97 -11.74
N ARG A 10 -0.25 1.16 -12.53
CA ARG A 10 -1.06 0.05 -13.03
C ARG A 10 -0.25 -1.12 -13.61
N LYS A 11 0.91 -0.84 -14.24
CA LYS A 11 1.74 -1.86 -14.88
C LYS A 11 2.49 -2.76 -13.91
N ASN A 12 2.83 -2.30 -12.72
CA ASN A 12 3.69 -3.03 -11.77
C ASN A 12 3.04 -3.28 -10.40
N LEU A 13 1.80 -2.81 -10.17
CA LEU A 13 1.04 -3.07 -8.95
C LEU A 13 0.92 -4.57 -8.63
N TYR A 14 0.87 -5.44 -9.64
CA TYR A 14 0.82 -6.89 -9.45
C TYR A 14 2.02 -7.44 -8.66
N LEU A 15 3.14 -6.71 -8.59
CA LEU A 15 4.32 -7.10 -7.81
C LEU A 15 4.09 -6.99 -6.30
N LEU A 16 3.12 -6.16 -5.88
CA LEU A 16 2.74 -5.97 -4.48
C LEU A 16 1.66 -6.96 -4.02
N MET A 17 0.83 -7.39 -4.95
CA MET A 17 -0.33 -8.22 -4.67
C MET A 17 0.07 -9.60 -4.15
N ASN A 18 -0.67 -10.13 -3.18
CA ASN A 18 -0.53 -11.49 -2.67
C ASN A 18 0.88 -11.83 -2.12
N ARG A 19 1.65 -10.81 -1.72
CA ARG A 19 2.94 -10.98 -1.04
C ARG A 19 2.87 -10.47 0.39
N PRO A 20 3.54 -11.17 1.34
CA PRO A 20 3.77 -10.62 2.66
C PRO A 20 4.54 -9.30 2.57
N ILE A 21 3.97 -8.27 3.18
CA ILE A 21 4.58 -6.95 3.26
C ILE A 21 4.48 -6.39 4.67
N LYS A 22 5.40 -5.50 4.96
CA LYS A 22 5.33 -4.55 6.07
C LYS A 22 5.11 -3.16 5.51
N LEU A 23 4.03 -2.51 5.95
CA LEU A 23 3.62 -1.20 5.49
C LEU A 23 3.67 -0.19 6.64
N SER A 24 4.44 0.87 6.44
CA SER A 24 4.41 2.04 7.31
C SER A 24 3.36 3.03 6.81
N VAL A 25 2.42 3.39 7.68
CA VAL A 25 1.29 4.29 7.38
C VAL A 25 1.36 5.54 8.26
N GLY A 26 1.02 6.67 7.68
CA GLY A 26 0.92 7.94 8.40
C GLY A 26 0.06 8.96 7.65
N PRO A 27 -0.13 10.16 8.22
CA PRO A 27 -0.98 11.18 7.65
C PRO A 27 -0.50 11.61 6.25
N PRO A 28 -1.39 11.91 5.31
CA PRO A 28 -1.01 12.33 3.97
C PRO A 28 -0.16 13.61 4.00
N ASN A 29 0.79 13.73 3.06
CA ASN A 29 1.69 14.88 2.91
C ASN A 29 2.62 15.19 4.11
N LYS A 30 2.78 14.26 5.05
CA LYS A 30 3.77 14.32 6.12
C LYS A 30 4.66 13.08 6.08
N ASP A 31 5.90 13.20 6.57
CA ASP A 31 6.84 12.07 6.67
C ASP A 31 6.67 11.25 7.96
N GLU A 32 5.71 11.63 8.79
CA GLU A 32 5.35 10.96 10.04
C GLU A 32 4.79 9.55 9.78
N VAL A 33 5.15 8.61 10.65
CA VAL A 33 4.62 7.23 10.67
C VAL A 33 3.84 7.06 11.97
N ASN A 34 2.55 6.74 11.85
CA ASN A 34 1.65 6.56 12.98
C ASN A 34 1.37 5.08 13.26
N GLU A 35 1.44 4.26 12.21
CA GLU A 35 1.08 2.84 12.27
C GLU A 35 2.03 2.03 11.39
N VAL A 36 2.36 0.83 11.83
CA VAL A 36 3.05 -0.18 11.02
C VAL A 36 2.19 -1.43 10.99
N VAL A 37 1.85 -1.87 9.79
CA VAL A 37 1.00 -3.05 9.57
C VAL A 37 1.76 -4.11 8.78
N GLU A 38 1.59 -5.36 9.19
CA GLU A 38 2.12 -6.52 8.49
C GLU A 38 0.95 -7.33 7.93
N GLY A 39 1.04 -7.72 6.66
CA GLY A 39 -0.07 -8.37 5.98
C GLY A 39 0.16 -8.52 4.49
N ILE A 40 -0.93 -8.74 3.76
CA ILE A 40 -0.91 -9.01 2.32
C ILE A 40 -1.88 -8.05 1.62
N ILE A 41 -1.40 -7.35 0.58
CA ILE A 41 -2.29 -6.59 -0.29
C ILE A 41 -3.11 -7.57 -1.12
N ILE A 42 -4.43 -7.55 -0.91
CA ILE A 42 -5.38 -8.44 -1.60
C ILE A 42 -6.14 -7.71 -2.72
N LYS A 43 -6.19 -6.37 -2.67
CA LYS A 43 -6.85 -5.54 -3.68
C LYS A 43 -6.21 -4.16 -3.75
N CYS A 44 -6.12 -3.61 -4.96
CA CYS A 44 -5.70 -2.23 -5.22
C CYS A 44 -6.70 -1.55 -6.15
N ASP A 45 -7.24 -0.42 -5.71
CA ASP A 45 -8.08 0.46 -6.52
C ASP A 45 -7.19 1.47 -7.27
N LEU A 46 -7.52 1.76 -8.52
CA LEU A 46 -6.85 2.79 -9.33
C LEU A 46 -7.67 4.08 -9.36
N ALA A 47 -7.00 5.22 -9.50
CA ALA A 47 -7.65 6.49 -9.76
C ALA A 47 -8.45 6.43 -11.08
N ALA A 48 -9.65 7.01 -11.10
CA ALA A 48 -10.54 6.99 -12.26
C ALA A 48 -9.97 7.76 -13.47
N ASN A 49 -9.15 8.78 -13.22
CA ASN A 49 -8.55 9.60 -14.27
C ASN A 49 -7.22 8.99 -14.74
N LEU A 50 -6.93 9.10 -16.04
CA LEU A 50 -5.59 8.81 -16.56
C LEU A 50 -4.56 9.71 -15.84
N PRO A 51 -3.40 9.17 -15.40
CA PRO A 51 -2.80 7.90 -15.79
C PRO A 51 -3.15 6.66 -14.92
N HIS A 52 -4.29 6.64 -14.23
CA HIS A 52 -4.74 5.53 -13.38
C HIS A 52 -3.70 5.08 -12.34
N LEU A 53 -3.24 6.05 -11.54
CA LEU A 53 -2.31 5.78 -10.43
C LEU A 53 -2.98 4.94 -9.34
N PRO A 54 -2.21 4.19 -8.54
CA PRO A 54 -2.74 3.50 -7.37
C PRO A 54 -3.39 4.52 -6.42
N ALA A 55 -4.61 4.23 -5.98
CA ALA A 55 -5.37 5.11 -5.10
C ALA A 55 -5.49 4.51 -3.69
N ASN A 56 -6.05 3.31 -3.59
CA ASN A 56 -6.24 2.62 -2.31
C ASN A 56 -5.78 1.18 -2.39
N ALA A 57 -5.33 0.61 -1.28
CA ALA A 57 -5.12 -0.83 -1.13
C ALA A 57 -5.95 -1.39 0.03
N GLU A 58 -6.42 -2.62 -0.14
CA GLU A 58 -6.97 -3.44 0.93
C GLU A 58 -5.90 -4.46 1.37
N ILE A 59 -5.61 -4.47 2.66
CA ILE A 59 -4.57 -5.27 3.28
C ILE A 59 -5.21 -6.24 4.24
N LYS A 60 -5.01 -7.53 3.98
CA LYS A 60 -5.38 -8.60 4.90
C LYS A 60 -4.25 -8.80 5.90
N LEU A 61 -4.56 -8.53 7.17
CA LEU A 61 -3.65 -8.73 8.31
C LEU A 61 -3.60 -10.21 8.70
N GLU A 62 -2.60 -10.59 9.50
CA GLU A 62 -2.42 -11.97 9.97
C GLU A 62 -3.62 -12.50 10.77
N ASN A 63 -4.28 -11.63 11.55
CA ASN A 63 -5.50 -11.97 12.29
C ASN A 63 -6.75 -12.12 11.41
N GLY A 64 -6.61 -12.03 10.08
CA GLY A 64 -7.69 -12.16 9.11
C GLY A 64 -8.48 -10.87 8.88
N ASN A 65 -8.27 -9.81 9.67
CA ASN A 65 -8.92 -8.52 9.46
C ASN A 65 -8.42 -7.85 8.17
N VAL A 66 -9.30 -7.11 7.53
CA VAL A 66 -8.97 -6.33 6.33
C VAL A 66 -9.00 -4.85 6.68
N LYS A 67 -7.91 -4.14 6.39
CA LYS A 67 -7.83 -2.69 6.48
C LYS A 67 -7.67 -2.07 5.11
N LYS A 68 -8.25 -0.89 4.92
CA LYS A 68 -8.11 -0.10 3.69
C LYS A 68 -7.25 1.12 3.98
N TYR A 69 -6.27 1.35 3.11
CA TYR A 69 -5.38 2.51 3.18
C TYR A 69 -5.28 3.20 1.83
N SER A 70 -5.18 4.52 1.84
CA SER A 70 -4.81 5.29 0.66
C SER A 70 -3.31 5.19 0.40
N PHE A 71 -2.89 5.10 -0.85
CA PHE A 71 -1.48 5.19 -1.23
C PHE A 71 -0.83 6.50 -0.78
N ALA A 72 -1.60 7.57 -0.57
CA ALA A 72 -1.10 8.83 -0.01
C ALA A 72 -0.72 8.75 1.49
N GLU A 73 -1.31 7.78 2.21
CA GLU A 73 -1.03 7.51 3.62
C GLU A 73 0.16 6.54 3.78
N MET A 74 0.46 5.76 2.73
CA MET A 74 1.54 4.78 2.71
C MET A 74 2.91 5.47 2.57
N LYS A 75 3.76 5.32 3.57
CA LYS A 75 5.10 5.91 3.59
C LYS A 75 6.14 4.98 2.97
N ARG A 76 6.10 3.71 3.36
CA ARG A 76 7.10 2.70 2.97
C ARG A 76 6.46 1.33 2.90
N ILE A 77 6.81 0.57 1.86
CA ILE A 77 6.50 -0.84 1.74
C ILE A 77 7.81 -1.64 1.75
N GLU A 78 7.84 -2.68 2.57
CA GLU A 78 8.92 -3.64 2.67
C GLU A 78 8.38 -5.05 2.37
N PHE A 79 9.10 -5.82 1.57
CA PHE A 79 8.80 -7.23 1.35
C PHE A 79 9.44 -8.06 2.46
N LEU A 80 8.66 -8.99 3.02
CA LEU A 80 9.11 -9.97 4.02
C LEU A 80 9.59 -11.26 3.35
#